data_AF-A0AAD5GYN5-F1
#
_entry.id   AF-A0AAD5GYN5-F1
#
_cell.length_a   1.000
_cell.length_b   1.000
_cell.length_c   1.000
_cell.angle_alpha   90.00
_cell.angle_beta   90.00
_cell.angle_gamma   90.00
#
_symmetry.space_group_name_H-M   'P 1'
#
loop_
_entity.id
_entity.type
_entity.pdbx_description
1 polymer ?
#
loop_
_entity_poly.entity_id
_entity_poly.type
_entity_poly.pdbx_seq_one_letter_code
_entity_poly.pdbx_strand_id
1 'polypeptide(L)'
;MLMAAALAPSAPDLLAELAALPGAAGMLGAEQRRSVASLAVHQGDAAAVQTMLDGPLRQQPIDPDGSMLETVAGRSSDDVLPIARALLQHGTSITLPAINKVVDRRRNAELLELMLGSGLPLPAVPLGSEEESVTMFFGEHDTTESTHDVCCPFYSLFRRDCHYITKTPQELRVRMCQALLRAGYRPTVYNSVRLLVVSKTGYGCQSKSLPNFHILRDWGRLGRTADGTGRICCSPGADPQQDKLLTGDNRLLWMLIEGEPWSPADHRYWPPAFKAAVRTLLLAHRRGAPVKRGLDAPTAAPAAAELQATPLSPLPHTFVLAVIAAAAFPLNAWFDAASMEDWRAAEFWHEMDFAAWGFTQQAAQELDEQADL
;
A
#
# COMPACT_ATOMS: atom_id res chain seq x y z
N MET A 1 0.55 -19.81 -39.48
CA MET A 1 2.02 -19.76 -39.40
C MET A 1 2.53 -18.59 -38.55
N LEU A 2 2.17 -17.33 -38.84
CA LEU A 2 2.66 -16.19 -38.03
C LEU A 2 2.30 -16.25 -36.55
N MET A 3 1.05 -16.60 -36.19
CA MET A 3 0.70 -16.84 -34.77
C MET A 3 1.44 -18.05 -34.19
N ALA A 4 1.68 -19.10 -34.97
CA ALA A 4 2.42 -20.27 -34.50
C ALA A 4 3.92 -19.98 -34.30
N ALA A 5 4.49 -19.06 -35.08
CA ALA A 5 5.85 -18.56 -34.91
C ALA A 5 5.97 -17.58 -33.73
N ALA A 6 4.98 -16.71 -33.54
CA ALA A 6 4.91 -15.80 -32.38
C ALA A 6 4.72 -16.55 -31.05
N LEU A 7 3.98 -17.67 -31.06
CA LEU A 7 3.79 -18.54 -29.90
C LEU A 7 5.02 -19.41 -29.58
N ALA A 8 6.06 -19.40 -30.41
CA ALA A 8 7.32 -20.06 -30.08
C ALA A 8 8.05 -19.21 -29.02
N PRO A 9 8.29 -19.73 -27.80
CA PRO A 9 8.83 -18.97 -26.67
C PRO A 9 10.27 -18.45 -26.85
N SER A 10 10.88 -18.65 -28.02
CA SER A 10 12.29 -18.42 -28.31
C SER A 10 12.57 -17.44 -29.45
N ALA A 11 11.59 -16.62 -29.88
CA ALA A 11 11.78 -15.68 -30.99
C ALA A 11 11.16 -14.29 -30.76
N PRO A 12 11.66 -13.51 -29.78
CA PRO A 12 11.26 -12.10 -29.62
C PRO A 12 11.52 -11.28 -30.89
N ASP A 13 12.58 -11.60 -31.62
CA ASP A 13 12.94 -10.95 -32.89
C ASP A 13 11.84 -11.10 -33.96
N LEU A 14 11.10 -12.21 -33.96
CA LEU A 14 10.04 -12.43 -34.95
C LEU A 14 8.85 -11.50 -34.77
N LEU A 15 8.53 -11.09 -33.54
CA LEU A 15 7.46 -10.12 -33.27
C LEU A 15 7.87 -8.71 -33.69
N ALA A 16 9.12 -8.33 -33.39
CA ALA A 16 9.69 -7.07 -33.85
C ALA A 16 9.78 -7.01 -35.39
N GLU A 17 10.23 -8.10 -36.02
CA GLU A 17 10.28 -8.24 -37.49
C GLU A 17 8.88 -8.17 -38.12
N LEU A 18 7.88 -8.85 -37.53
CA LEU A 18 6.48 -8.78 -37.97
C LEU A 18 5.92 -7.36 -37.89
N ALA A 19 6.22 -6.64 -36.82
CA ALA A 19 5.78 -5.26 -36.64
C ALA A 19 6.51 -4.29 -37.61
N ALA A 20 7.75 -4.61 -37.99
CA ALA A 20 8.54 -3.83 -38.93
C ALA A 20 8.17 -4.04 -40.41
N LEU A 21 7.48 -5.14 -40.76
CA LEU A 21 7.08 -5.42 -42.14
C LEU A 21 6.06 -4.39 -42.67
N PRO A 22 6.38 -3.64 -43.75
CA PRO A 22 5.45 -2.69 -44.35
C PRO A 22 4.14 -3.38 -44.76
N GLY A 23 3.02 -2.91 -44.23
CA GLY A 23 1.68 -3.45 -44.54
C GLY A 23 1.22 -4.63 -43.68
N ALA A 24 2.10 -5.28 -42.90
CA ALA A 24 1.71 -6.38 -42.00
C ALA A 24 0.66 -5.93 -40.96
N ALA A 25 0.83 -4.71 -40.46
CA ALA A 25 -0.12 -4.02 -39.60
C ALA A 25 -1.54 -3.89 -40.22
N GLY A 26 -1.63 -3.70 -41.54
CA GLY A 26 -2.91 -3.63 -42.27
C GLY A 26 -3.56 -4.99 -42.49
N MET A 27 -2.79 -6.07 -42.38
CA MET A 27 -3.28 -7.45 -42.59
C MET A 27 -3.85 -8.08 -41.31
N LEU A 28 -3.47 -7.58 -40.13
CA LEU A 28 -3.96 -8.09 -38.86
C LEU A 28 -5.28 -7.42 -38.45
N GLY A 29 -6.29 -8.25 -38.19
CA GLY A 29 -7.54 -7.81 -37.57
C GLY A 29 -7.33 -7.34 -36.12
N ALA A 30 -8.28 -6.57 -35.58
CA ALA A 30 -8.18 -6.00 -34.24
C ALA A 30 -7.91 -7.04 -33.13
N GLU A 31 -8.60 -8.19 -33.17
CA GLU A 31 -8.36 -9.29 -32.22
C GLU A 31 -6.95 -9.86 -32.32
N GLN A 32 -6.45 -10.12 -33.53
CA GLN A 32 -5.11 -10.68 -33.73
C GLN A 32 -4.05 -9.74 -33.17
N ARG A 33 -4.22 -8.43 -33.36
CA ARG A 33 -3.34 -7.40 -32.79
C ARG A 33 -3.36 -7.43 -31.27
N ARG A 34 -4.55 -7.53 -30.67
CA ARG A 34 -4.71 -7.66 -29.21
C ARG A 34 -4.02 -8.93 -28.70
N SER A 35 -4.18 -10.07 -29.36
CA SER A 35 -3.52 -11.32 -28.98
C SER A 35 -2.00 -11.22 -29.05
N VAL A 36 -1.46 -10.59 -30.10
CA VAL A 36 0.00 -10.40 -30.24
C VAL A 36 0.54 -9.44 -29.17
N ALA A 37 -0.16 -8.34 -28.90
CA ALA A 37 0.20 -7.42 -27.82
C ALA A 37 0.12 -8.07 -26.44
N SER A 38 -0.93 -8.83 -26.16
CA SER A 38 -1.07 -9.60 -24.92
C SER A 38 0.09 -10.59 -24.74
N LEU A 39 0.50 -11.26 -25.81
CA LEU A 39 1.63 -12.19 -25.78
C LEU A 39 2.95 -11.47 -25.46
N ALA A 40 3.22 -10.32 -26.10
CA ALA A 40 4.41 -9.52 -25.80
C ALA A 40 4.41 -9.01 -24.34
N VAL A 41 3.27 -8.59 -23.82
CA VAL A 41 3.09 -8.21 -22.40
C VAL A 41 3.36 -9.38 -21.47
N HIS A 42 2.88 -10.59 -21.81
CA HIS A 42 3.15 -11.81 -21.05
C HIS A 42 4.65 -12.17 -21.05
N GLN A 43 5.33 -11.98 -22.18
CA GLN A 43 6.76 -12.26 -22.33
C GLN A 43 7.65 -11.19 -21.68
N GLY A 44 7.14 -9.98 -21.43
CA GLY A 44 7.95 -8.89 -20.90
C GLY A 44 8.69 -8.07 -21.94
N ASP A 45 8.29 -8.17 -23.21
CA ASP A 45 8.95 -7.48 -24.30
C ASP A 45 8.40 -6.05 -24.46
N ALA A 46 8.96 -5.13 -23.69
CA ALA A 46 8.61 -3.71 -23.77
C ALA A 46 8.88 -3.11 -25.15
N ALA A 47 9.91 -3.56 -25.86
CA ALA A 47 10.28 -3.04 -27.16
C ALA A 47 9.27 -3.47 -28.23
N ALA A 48 8.82 -4.72 -28.20
CA ALA A 48 7.76 -5.20 -29.07
C ALA A 48 6.43 -4.48 -28.79
N VAL A 49 6.06 -4.30 -27.52
CA VAL A 49 4.86 -3.53 -27.14
C VAL A 49 4.94 -2.10 -27.68
N GLN A 50 6.06 -1.41 -27.47
CA GLN A 50 6.26 -0.04 -27.98
C GLN A 50 6.20 0.01 -29.52
N THR A 51 6.87 -0.91 -30.21
CA THR A 51 6.87 -0.97 -31.69
C THR A 51 5.46 -1.18 -32.25
N MET A 52 4.67 -2.05 -31.62
CA MET A 52 3.27 -2.25 -32.01
C MET A 52 2.41 -1.00 -31.81
N LEU A 53 2.68 -0.26 -30.73
CA LEU A 53 1.93 0.94 -30.36
C LEU A 53 2.31 2.16 -31.23
N ASP A 54 3.58 2.32 -31.58
CA ASP A 54 4.10 3.38 -32.45
C ASP A 54 3.78 3.15 -33.94
N GLY A 55 3.51 1.90 -34.31
CA GLY A 55 3.16 1.53 -35.67
C GLY A 55 1.80 2.06 -36.14
N PRO A 56 1.45 1.84 -37.44
CA PRO A 56 0.16 2.21 -38.01
C PRO A 56 -1.05 1.52 -37.35
N LEU A 57 -0.82 0.65 -36.38
CA LEU A 57 -1.81 0.00 -35.52
C LEU A 57 -2.45 0.92 -34.47
N ARG A 58 -1.94 2.15 -34.33
CA ARG A 58 -2.43 3.18 -33.40
C ARG A 58 -3.91 3.56 -33.55
N GLN A 59 -4.56 3.20 -34.66
CA GLN A 59 -5.92 3.64 -34.95
C GLN A 59 -6.99 3.08 -33.98
N GLN A 60 -6.65 2.10 -33.13
CA GLN A 60 -7.57 1.55 -32.13
C GLN A 60 -6.86 1.31 -30.79
N PRO A 61 -7.55 1.48 -29.65
CA PRO A 61 -7.01 1.12 -28.35
C PRO A 61 -6.72 -0.39 -28.32
N ILE A 62 -5.48 -0.75 -28.01
CA ILE A 62 -5.03 -2.15 -27.98
C ILE A 62 -5.65 -2.89 -26.79
N ASP A 63 -5.80 -2.20 -25.66
CA ASP A 63 -6.28 -2.74 -24.40
C ASP A 63 -7.40 -1.86 -23.81
N PRO A 64 -8.57 -1.79 -24.45
CA PRO A 64 -9.67 -0.92 -23.99
C PRO A 64 -10.30 -1.41 -22.68
N ASP A 65 -10.16 -2.69 -22.35
CA ASP A 65 -10.65 -3.29 -21.10
C ASP A 65 -9.61 -3.30 -19.97
N GLY A 66 -8.36 -2.89 -20.24
CA GLY A 66 -7.28 -2.84 -19.26
C GLY A 66 -6.75 -4.20 -18.81
N SER A 67 -7.08 -5.29 -19.52
CA SER A 67 -6.68 -6.65 -19.17
C SER A 67 -5.17 -6.89 -19.28
N MET A 68 -4.50 -6.23 -20.23
CA MET A 68 -3.04 -6.28 -20.32
C MET A 68 -2.39 -5.53 -19.17
N LEU A 69 -2.91 -4.36 -18.80
CA LEU A 69 -2.42 -3.62 -17.63
C LEU A 69 -2.61 -4.42 -16.33
N GLU A 70 -3.72 -5.15 -16.20
CA GLU A 70 -3.93 -6.07 -15.07
C GLU A 70 -2.92 -7.23 -15.06
N THR A 71 -2.51 -7.72 -16.24
CA THR A 71 -1.46 -8.73 -16.37
C THR A 71 -0.12 -8.17 -15.90
N VAL A 72 0.23 -6.96 -16.33
CA VAL A 72 1.46 -6.24 -15.91
C VAL A 72 1.46 -6.01 -14.40
N ALA A 73 0.34 -5.58 -13.83
CA ALA A 73 0.16 -5.36 -12.39
C ALA A 73 0.43 -6.61 -11.54
N GLY A 74 0.24 -7.81 -12.11
CA GLY A 74 0.49 -9.09 -11.44
C GLY A 74 1.95 -9.54 -11.44
N ARG A 75 2.84 -8.90 -12.21
CA ARG A 75 4.23 -9.32 -12.41
C ARG A 75 5.17 -8.66 -11.41
N SER A 76 6.29 -9.33 -11.09
CA SER A 76 7.30 -8.87 -10.13
C SER A 76 8.61 -8.41 -10.76
N SER A 77 8.66 -8.32 -12.09
CA SER A 77 9.90 -8.04 -12.82
C SER A 77 10.04 -6.54 -13.11
N ASP A 78 11.26 -6.04 -13.28
CA ASP A 78 11.55 -4.62 -13.49
C ASP A 78 11.12 -4.12 -14.88
N ASP A 79 10.92 -5.05 -15.82
CA ASP A 79 10.41 -4.82 -17.18
C ASP A 79 8.96 -4.29 -17.23
N VAL A 80 8.21 -4.36 -16.11
CA VAL A 80 6.81 -3.95 -16.06
C VAL A 80 6.61 -2.46 -16.27
N LEU A 81 7.55 -1.61 -15.85
CA LEU A 81 7.41 -0.15 -15.93
C LEU A 81 7.43 0.37 -17.37
N PRO A 82 8.41 -0.01 -18.22
CA PRO A 82 8.36 0.31 -19.65
C PRO A 82 7.07 -0.15 -20.34
N ILE A 83 6.61 -1.37 -20.06
CA ILE A 83 5.39 -1.93 -20.67
C ILE A 83 4.16 -1.13 -20.24
N ALA A 84 4.00 -0.90 -18.93
CA ALA A 84 2.89 -0.12 -18.40
C ALA A 84 2.87 1.30 -18.97
N ARG A 85 4.03 1.95 -19.08
CA ARG A 85 4.15 3.29 -19.66
C ARG A 85 3.67 3.31 -21.11
N ALA A 86 4.12 2.33 -21.90
CA ALA A 86 3.69 2.20 -23.29
C ALA A 86 2.17 2.01 -23.40
N LEU A 87 1.59 1.10 -22.61
CA LEU A 87 0.14 0.89 -22.58
C LEU A 87 -0.63 2.17 -22.20
N LEU A 88 -0.23 2.85 -21.12
CA LEU A 88 -0.89 4.06 -20.63
C LEU A 88 -0.78 5.24 -21.61
N GLN A 89 0.37 5.43 -22.27
CA GLN A 89 0.53 6.47 -23.30
C GLN A 89 -0.42 6.31 -24.49
N HIS A 90 -0.90 5.09 -24.72
CA HIS A 90 -1.84 4.75 -25.78
C HIS A 90 -3.29 4.64 -25.30
N GLY A 91 -3.57 5.11 -24.08
CA GLY A 91 -4.93 5.23 -23.57
C GLY A 91 -5.54 3.90 -23.11
N THR A 92 -4.73 2.91 -22.75
CA THR A 92 -5.21 1.70 -22.05
C THR A 92 -5.97 2.08 -20.80
N SER A 93 -7.20 1.55 -20.66
CA SER A 93 -8.05 1.84 -19.51
C SER A 93 -7.41 1.34 -18.21
N ILE A 94 -7.44 2.15 -17.17
CA ILE A 94 -7.03 1.74 -15.83
C ILE A 94 -8.23 1.09 -15.14
N THR A 95 -8.08 -0.15 -14.69
CA THR A 95 -9.13 -0.88 -13.99
C THR A 95 -8.84 -0.99 -12.49
N LEU A 96 -9.91 -1.11 -11.69
CA LEU A 96 -9.78 -1.28 -10.25
C LEU A 96 -9.05 -2.59 -9.89
N PRO A 97 -9.30 -3.73 -10.56
CA PRO A 97 -8.50 -4.95 -10.39
C PRO A 97 -7.01 -4.73 -10.63
N ALA A 98 -6.62 -3.99 -11.67
CA ALA A 98 -5.20 -3.72 -11.92
C ALA A 98 -4.58 -2.92 -10.77
N ILE A 99 -5.26 -1.87 -10.27
CA ILE A 99 -4.80 -1.09 -9.11
C ILE A 99 -4.65 -1.99 -7.88
N ASN A 100 -5.68 -2.78 -7.57
CA ASN A 100 -5.69 -3.67 -6.41
C ASN A 100 -4.57 -4.70 -6.49
N LYS A 101 -4.29 -5.24 -7.68
CA LYS A 101 -3.22 -6.20 -7.89
C LYS A 101 -1.84 -5.59 -7.68
N VAL A 102 -1.59 -4.35 -8.15
CA VAL A 102 -0.33 -3.64 -7.83
C VAL A 102 -0.19 -3.43 -6.32
N VAL A 103 -1.26 -2.98 -5.67
CA VAL A 103 -1.28 -2.76 -4.21
C VAL A 103 -1.09 -4.07 -3.44
N ASP A 104 -1.71 -5.16 -3.88
CA ASP A 104 -1.64 -6.49 -3.26
C ASP A 104 -0.26 -7.14 -3.42
N ARG A 105 0.40 -6.90 -4.57
CA ARG A 105 1.76 -7.38 -4.82
C ARG A 105 2.83 -6.63 -4.03
N ARG A 106 2.57 -5.39 -3.61
CA ARG A 106 3.41 -4.63 -2.67
C ARG A 106 4.89 -4.57 -3.05
N ARG A 107 5.16 -4.45 -4.35
CA ARG A 107 6.53 -4.43 -4.88
C ARG A 107 6.83 -3.21 -5.72
N ASN A 108 5.80 -2.60 -6.31
CA ASN A 108 5.99 -1.59 -7.33
C ASN A 108 5.11 -0.36 -7.09
N ALA A 109 5.52 0.48 -6.13
CA ALA A 109 4.86 1.77 -5.90
C ALA A 109 5.00 2.69 -7.12
N GLU A 110 6.10 2.60 -7.87
CA GLU A 110 6.31 3.38 -9.08
C GLU A 110 5.28 3.04 -10.16
N LEU A 111 4.92 1.77 -10.30
CA LEU A 111 3.86 1.34 -11.23
C LEU A 111 2.51 1.92 -10.82
N LEU A 112 2.18 1.90 -9.52
CA LEU A 112 0.95 2.51 -9.02
C LEU A 112 0.95 4.03 -9.25
N GLU A 113 2.04 4.72 -8.93
CA GLU A 113 2.23 6.15 -9.16
C GLU A 113 2.11 6.50 -10.65
N LEU A 114 2.68 5.68 -11.53
CA LEU A 114 2.59 5.81 -12.99
C LEU A 114 1.15 5.65 -13.48
N MET A 115 0.44 4.62 -13.02
CA MET A 115 -0.97 4.39 -13.38
C MET A 115 -1.82 5.59 -12.95
N LEU A 116 -1.75 5.94 -11.67
CA LEU A 116 -2.58 6.99 -11.08
C LEU A 116 -2.22 8.40 -11.59
N GLY A 117 -0.96 8.62 -11.97
CA GLY A 117 -0.44 9.89 -12.51
C GLY A 117 -0.55 10.03 -14.03
N SER A 118 -1.07 9.04 -14.74
CA SER A 118 -1.15 9.02 -16.22
C SER A 118 -2.07 10.08 -16.82
N GLY A 119 -2.98 10.66 -16.02
CA GLY A 119 -4.03 11.59 -16.48
C GLY A 119 -5.21 10.90 -17.18
N LEU A 120 -5.21 9.57 -17.29
CA LEU A 120 -6.35 8.81 -17.79
C LEU A 120 -7.48 8.77 -16.76
N PRO A 121 -8.74 8.55 -17.20
CA PRO A 121 -9.86 8.35 -16.29
C PRO A 121 -9.58 7.21 -15.31
N LEU A 122 -9.68 7.51 -14.02
CA LEU A 122 -9.50 6.53 -12.96
C LEU A 122 -10.82 5.82 -12.68
N PRO A 123 -10.78 4.51 -12.39
CA PRO A 123 -11.98 3.77 -12.07
C PRO A 123 -12.56 4.28 -10.75
N ALA A 124 -13.85 4.62 -10.76
CA ALA A 124 -14.55 4.93 -9.52
C ALA A 124 -14.58 3.67 -8.64
N VAL A 125 -14.31 3.83 -7.34
CA VAL A 125 -14.62 2.76 -6.40
C VAL A 125 -16.14 2.66 -6.34
N PRO A 126 -16.74 1.46 -6.50
CA PRO A 126 -18.18 1.29 -6.38
C PRO A 126 -18.67 1.89 -5.06
N LEU A 127 -19.33 3.04 -5.15
CA LEU A 127 -20.03 3.65 -4.02
C LEU A 127 -21.29 2.83 -3.90
N GLY A 128 -21.27 1.79 -3.04
CA GLY A 128 -22.35 0.82 -2.93
C GLY A 128 -23.72 1.49 -3.01
N SER A 129 -24.35 1.40 -4.18
CA SER A 129 -25.74 1.80 -4.35
C SER A 129 -26.58 0.89 -3.47
N GLU A 130 -27.81 1.29 -3.14
CA GLU A 130 -28.69 0.49 -2.26
C GLU A 130 -28.90 -0.96 -2.77
N GLU A 131 -28.60 -1.24 -4.05
CA GLU A 131 -28.73 -2.54 -4.69
C GLU A 131 -27.41 -3.30 -4.92
N GLU A 132 -26.24 -2.67 -4.77
CA GLU A 132 -24.94 -3.33 -4.96
C GLU A 132 -24.47 -4.01 -3.67
N SER A 133 -24.96 -5.23 -3.44
CA SER A 133 -24.43 -6.08 -2.38
C SER A 133 -23.03 -6.57 -2.75
N VAL A 134 -21.99 -5.98 -2.15
CA VAL A 134 -20.63 -6.53 -2.23
C VAL A 134 -20.60 -7.82 -1.41
N THR A 135 -20.47 -8.95 -2.11
CA THR A 135 -20.30 -10.25 -1.48
C THR A 135 -18.83 -10.41 -1.11
N MET A 136 -18.53 -10.31 0.17
CA MET A 136 -17.17 -10.55 0.67
C MET A 136 -17.10 -11.89 1.39
N PHE A 137 -16.13 -12.71 1.00
CA PHE A 137 -15.88 -14.01 1.62
C PHE A 137 -14.91 -13.85 2.80
N PHE A 138 -15.31 -14.33 3.97
CA PHE A 138 -14.40 -14.47 5.11
C PHE A 138 -13.63 -15.79 4.96
N GLY A 139 -12.64 -15.83 4.06
CA GLY A 139 -11.77 -16.99 3.90
C GLY A 139 -10.55 -16.86 4.80
N GLU A 140 -10.47 -17.69 5.84
CA GLU A 140 -9.20 -17.91 6.57
C GLU A 140 -8.25 -18.83 5.78
N HIS A 141 -8.74 -19.67 4.86
CA HIS A 141 -7.94 -20.49 3.94
C HIS A 141 -8.70 -20.78 2.63
N ASP A 142 -7.98 -20.78 1.49
CA ASP A 142 -8.39 -21.29 0.16
C ASP A 142 -9.60 -20.69 -0.57
N THR A 143 -10.24 -19.62 -0.09
CA THR A 143 -11.16 -18.87 -0.97
C THR A 143 -10.34 -18.16 -2.04
N THR A 144 -10.65 -18.41 -3.31
CA THR A 144 -10.01 -17.73 -4.45
C THR A 144 -10.03 -16.21 -4.21
N GLU A 145 -8.84 -15.62 -4.05
CA GLU A 145 -8.63 -14.21 -3.70
C GLU A 145 -9.29 -13.23 -4.69
N SER A 146 -9.68 -13.72 -5.87
CA SER A 146 -10.33 -13.02 -6.96
C SER A 146 -11.61 -12.25 -6.60
N THR A 147 -12.25 -12.55 -5.47
CA THR A 147 -13.46 -11.83 -5.02
C THR A 147 -13.17 -10.62 -4.14
N HIS A 148 -11.95 -10.51 -3.60
CA HIS A 148 -11.49 -9.31 -2.88
C HIS A 148 -10.97 -8.22 -3.82
N ASP A 149 -10.63 -8.60 -5.06
CA ASP A 149 -10.04 -7.75 -6.10
C ASP A 149 -10.97 -6.63 -6.61
N VAL A 150 -12.23 -6.60 -6.15
CA VAL A 150 -13.23 -5.57 -6.51
C VAL A 150 -13.37 -4.49 -5.42
N CYS A 151 -12.65 -4.61 -4.30
CA CYS A 151 -12.81 -3.72 -3.13
C CYS A 151 -11.88 -2.50 -3.16
N CYS A 152 -12.11 -1.56 -2.23
CA CYS A 152 -11.30 -0.36 -2.00
C CYS A 152 -9.79 -0.65 -1.93
N PRO A 153 -8.91 0.04 -2.68
CA PRO A 153 -7.46 -0.22 -2.68
C PRO A 153 -6.78 -0.09 -1.33
N PHE A 154 -7.28 0.78 -0.44
CA PHE A 154 -6.74 0.89 0.92
C PHE A 154 -6.92 -0.39 1.71
N TYR A 155 -8.00 -1.14 1.49
CA TYR A 155 -8.19 -2.40 2.21
C TYR A 155 -7.11 -3.43 1.85
N SER A 156 -6.80 -3.59 0.56
CA SER A 156 -5.71 -4.45 0.09
C SER A 156 -4.35 -4.02 0.66
N LEU A 157 -4.14 -2.71 0.79
CA LEU A 157 -2.92 -2.18 1.40
C LEU A 157 -2.81 -2.57 2.88
N PHE A 158 -3.89 -2.52 3.66
CA PHE A 158 -3.88 -2.74 5.11
C PHE A 158 -3.98 -4.23 5.52
N ARG A 159 -4.81 -5.04 4.84
CA ARG A 159 -5.19 -6.40 5.28
C ARG A 159 -4.01 -7.34 5.44
N ARG A 160 -3.10 -7.41 4.47
CA ARG A 160 -2.06 -8.44 4.44
C ARG A 160 -0.96 -8.22 5.49
N ASP A 161 -0.81 -7.02 6.07
CA ASP A 161 0.18 -6.83 7.15
C ASP A 161 -0.26 -7.43 8.49
N CYS A 162 -1.56 -7.69 8.67
CA CYS A 162 -2.05 -8.35 9.87
C CYS A 162 -1.90 -9.87 9.85
N HIS A 163 -1.56 -10.47 8.69
CA HIS A 163 -1.68 -11.91 8.48
C HIS A 163 -0.44 -12.61 7.90
N TYR A 164 0.56 -11.88 7.38
CA TYR A 164 1.71 -12.51 6.70
C TYR A 164 3.05 -12.22 7.39
N ILE A 165 3.95 -13.20 7.28
CA ILE A 165 5.31 -13.23 7.87
C ILE A 165 6.23 -12.19 7.23
N THR A 166 6.00 -11.84 5.96
CA THR A 166 6.81 -10.85 5.24
C THR A 166 6.16 -9.48 5.33
N LYS A 167 6.67 -8.62 6.23
CA LYS A 167 6.19 -7.25 6.31
C LYS A 167 6.58 -6.48 5.07
N THR A 168 5.64 -5.73 4.52
CA THR A 168 5.95 -4.81 3.42
C THR A 168 6.61 -3.57 3.98
N PRO A 169 7.74 -3.11 3.39
CA PRO A 169 8.43 -1.91 3.87
C PRO A 169 7.44 -0.75 4.01
N GLN A 170 7.41 -0.10 5.18
CA GLN A 170 6.44 0.95 5.46
C GLN A 170 6.55 2.14 4.50
N GLU A 171 7.75 2.47 4.02
CA GLU A 171 7.94 3.48 2.96
C GLU A 171 7.12 3.17 1.71
N LEU A 172 7.20 1.94 1.22
CA LEU A 172 6.45 1.53 0.04
C LEU A 172 4.94 1.66 0.30
N ARG A 173 4.48 1.26 1.48
CA ARG A 173 3.07 1.39 1.89
C ARG A 173 2.64 2.85 1.96
N VAL A 174 3.48 3.71 2.53
CA VAL A 174 3.25 5.16 2.60
C VAL A 174 3.17 5.76 1.20
N ARG A 175 4.11 5.43 0.30
CA ARG A 175 4.10 5.89 -1.09
C ARG A 175 2.82 5.46 -1.82
N MET A 176 2.44 4.19 -1.71
CA MET A 176 1.21 3.68 -2.30
C MET A 176 -0.03 4.38 -1.73
N CYS A 177 -0.10 4.56 -0.40
CA CYS A 177 -1.18 5.28 0.27
C CYS A 177 -1.29 6.72 -0.23
N GLN A 178 -0.16 7.45 -0.33
CA GLN A 178 -0.14 8.81 -0.84
C GLN A 178 -0.53 8.90 -2.31
N ALA A 179 -0.09 7.95 -3.14
CA ALA A 179 -0.46 7.89 -4.55
C ALA A 179 -1.99 7.76 -4.69
N LEU A 180 -2.60 6.84 -3.93
CA LEU A 180 -4.06 6.66 -3.88
C LEU A 180 -4.77 7.95 -3.40
N LEU A 181 -4.31 8.57 -2.31
CA LEU A 181 -4.93 9.79 -1.78
C LEU A 181 -4.85 10.96 -2.77
N ARG A 182 -3.71 11.15 -3.44
CA ARG A 182 -3.51 12.19 -4.48
C ARG A 182 -4.43 11.96 -5.67
N ALA A 183 -4.66 10.70 -6.03
CA ALA A 183 -5.58 10.29 -7.09
C ALA A 183 -7.07 10.41 -6.69
N GLY A 184 -7.37 10.88 -5.47
CA GLY A 184 -8.73 11.10 -5.00
C GLY A 184 -9.39 9.87 -4.36
N TYR A 185 -8.71 8.72 -4.31
CA TYR A 185 -9.23 7.55 -3.61
C TYR A 185 -9.34 7.85 -2.11
N ARG A 186 -10.41 7.36 -1.50
CA ARG A 186 -10.64 7.40 -0.05
C ARG A 186 -11.12 6.03 0.45
N PRO A 187 -10.96 5.71 1.75
CA PRO A 187 -11.62 4.55 2.33
C PRO A 187 -13.11 4.60 2.05
N THR A 188 -13.64 3.49 1.53
CA THR A 188 -15.05 3.43 1.16
C THR A 188 -15.91 3.12 2.38
N VAL A 189 -16.97 3.91 2.54
CA VAL A 189 -18.08 3.60 3.43
C VAL A 189 -19.22 3.08 2.56
N TYR A 190 -19.61 1.85 2.80
CA TYR A 190 -20.70 1.20 2.08
C TYR A 190 -22.00 1.39 2.86
N ASN A 191 -23.07 1.78 2.18
CA ASN A 191 -24.39 1.97 2.81
C ASN A 191 -24.90 0.68 3.45
N SER A 192 -24.71 -0.45 2.76
CA SER A 192 -24.99 -1.78 3.27
C SER A 192 -24.06 -2.79 2.61
N VAL A 193 -23.54 -3.72 3.41
CA VAL A 193 -22.72 -4.83 2.93
C VAL A 193 -23.39 -6.13 3.34
N ARG A 194 -23.45 -7.09 2.41
CA ARG A 194 -23.87 -8.46 2.72
C ARG A 194 -22.64 -9.35 2.82
N LEU A 195 -22.25 -9.66 4.05
CA LEU A 195 -21.15 -10.60 4.31
C LEU A 195 -21.67 -12.02 4.24
N LEU A 196 -21.00 -12.86 3.45
CA LEU A 196 -21.19 -14.30 3.51
C LEU A 196 -20.11 -14.88 4.42
N VAL A 197 -20.51 -15.23 5.64
CA VAL A 197 -19.64 -15.90 6.59
C VAL A 197 -19.71 -17.40 6.31
N VAL A 198 -18.62 -17.93 5.76
CA VAL A 198 -18.45 -19.37 5.54
C VAL A 198 -17.81 -19.95 6.81
N SER A 199 -18.43 -20.95 7.41
CA SER A 199 -17.86 -21.65 8.56
C SER A 199 -16.57 -22.39 8.17
N LYS A 200 -15.64 -22.59 9.12
CA LYS A 200 -14.41 -23.36 8.88
C LYS A 200 -14.67 -24.79 8.37
N THR A 201 -15.80 -25.36 8.72
CA THR A 201 -16.19 -26.71 8.30
C THR A 201 -16.83 -26.72 6.90
N GLY A 202 -17.01 -25.56 6.25
CA GLY A 202 -17.72 -25.41 4.99
C GLY A 202 -19.24 -25.59 5.10
N TYR A 203 -19.74 -26.08 6.25
CA TYR A 203 -21.16 -26.30 6.50
C TYR A 203 -21.76 -25.05 7.15
N GLY A 204 -22.35 -24.20 6.32
CA GLY A 204 -23.13 -23.05 6.74
C GLY A 204 -22.60 -21.74 6.18
N CYS A 205 -23.43 -21.12 5.36
CA CYS A 205 -23.25 -19.76 4.89
C CYS A 205 -24.26 -18.88 5.62
N GLN A 206 -23.78 -17.99 6.50
CA GLN A 206 -24.64 -16.98 7.11
C GLN A 206 -24.44 -15.65 6.38
N SER A 207 -25.52 -15.16 5.79
CA SER A 207 -25.58 -13.82 5.24
C SER A 207 -25.85 -12.83 6.38
N LYS A 208 -24.91 -11.92 6.64
CA LYS A 208 -25.10 -10.80 7.56
C LYS A 208 -25.09 -9.49 6.79
N SER A 209 -26.15 -8.69 6.96
CA SER A 209 -26.18 -7.33 6.43
C SER A 209 -25.63 -6.36 7.47
N LEU A 210 -24.68 -5.52 7.07
CA LEU A 210 -24.08 -4.49 7.90
C LEU A 210 -24.34 -3.12 7.28
N PRO A 211 -25.16 -2.27 7.90
CA PRO A 211 -25.35 -0.90 7.44
C PRO A 211 -24.12 -0.04 7.76
N ASN A 212 -23.85 0.96 6.91
CA ASN A 212 -22.78 1.96 7.08
C ASN A 212 -21.39 1.34 7.31
N PHE A 213 -21.07 0.29 6.56
CA PHE A 213 -19.85 -0.48 6.72
C PHE A 213 -18.63 0.30 6.20
N HIS A 214 -17.75 0.72 7.12
CA HIS A 214 -16.49 1.37 6.81
C HIS A 214 -15.39 0.33 6.62
N ILE A 215 -14.90 0.15 5.39
CA ILE A 215 -14.03 -0.99 5.04
C ILE A 215 -12.74 -1.09 5.85
N LEU A 216 -12.19 0.02 6.36
CA LEU A 216 -10.98 -0.04 7.20
C LEU A 216 -11.26 -0.16 8.72
N ARG A 217 -12.44 0.24 9.20
CA ARG A 217 -12.76 0.31 10.65
C ARG A 217 -13.60 -0.86 11.13
N ASP A 218 -14.46 -1.37 10.24
CA ASP A 218 -15.38 -2.46 10.54
C ASP A 218 -14.83 -3.80 10.05
N TRP A 219 -13.89 -3.75 9.12
CA TRP A 219 -12.99 -4.86 8.88
C TRP A 219 -11.90 -4.85 9.96
N GLY A 220 -11.49 -6.02 10.46
CA GLY A 220 -10.42 -6.13 11.48
C GLY A 220 -10.87 -6.04 12.94
N ARG A 221 -12.15 -5.73 13.23
CA ARG A 221 -12.68 -5.85 14.60
C ARG A 221 -12.65 -7.31 15.03
N LEU A 222 -11.95 -7.61 16.13
CA LEU A 222 -12.12 -8.86 16.84
C LEU A 222 -13.49 -8.82 17.54
N GLY A 223 -14.41 -9.68 17.14
CA GLY A 223 -15.60 -9.95 17.94
C GLY A 223 -15.55 -11.38 18.45
N ARG A 224 -16.33 -11.65 19.50
CA ARG A 224 -16.50 -13.02 19.97
C ARG A 224 -17.52 -13.71 19.08
N THR A 225 -17.16 -14.86 18.54
CA THR A 225 -18.15 -15.77 17.94
C THR A 225 -19.08 -16.31 19.03
N ALA A 226 -20.17 -16.97 18.62
CA ALA A 226 -21.14 -17.57 19.55
C ALA A 226 -20.51 -18.61 20.50
N ASP A 227 -19.38 -19.19 20.12
CA ASP A 227 -18.56 -20.11 20.94
C ASP A 227 -17.60 -19.39 21.91
N GLY A 228 -17.61 -18.06 21.95
CA GLY A 228 -16.74 -17.25 22.80
C GLY A 228 -15.31 -17.06 22.29
N THR A 229 -14.92 -17.67 21.16
CA THR A 229 -13.58 -17.48 20.58
C THR A 229 -13.42 -16.09 19.95
N GLY A 230 -12.27 -15.44 20.18
CA GLY A 230 -11.97 -14.16 19.56
C GLY A 230 -11.63 -14.36 18.09
N ARG A 231 -12.50 -13.88 17.19
CA ARG A 231 -12.28 -13.94 15.74
C ARG A 231 -12.49 -12.58 15.12
N ILE A 232 -11.94 -12.32 13.94
CA ILE A 232 -12.32 -11.12 13.19
C ILE A 232 -13.82 -11.25 12.91
N CYS A 233 -14.62 -10.44 13.58
CA CYS A 233 -16.06 -10.44 13.46
C CYS A 233 -16.46 -9.00 13.21
N CYS A 234 -17.24 -8.80 12.17
CA CYS A 234 -17.90 -7.53 11.89
C CYS A 234 -19.11 -7.36 12.83
N SER A 235 -18.89 -7.47 14.14
CA SER A 235 -19.92 -7.30 15.16
C SER A 235 -19.96 -5.84 15.61
N PRO A 236 -21.14 -5.19 15.61
CA PRO A 236 -21.32 -3.90 16.27
C PRO A 236 -20.96 -4.02 17.76
N GLY A 237 -20.09 -3.13 18.28
CA GLY A 237 -19.75 -3.08 19.71
C GLY A 237 -18.41 -3.71 20.13
N ALA A 238 -17.52 -4.07 19.21
CA ALA A 238 -16.14 -4.40 19.57
C ALA A 238 -15.36 -3.17 20.08
N ASP A 239 -14.43 -3.40 21.00
CA ASP A 239 -13.62 -2.37 21.66
C ASP A 239 -12.79 -1.57 20.62
N PRO A 240 -12.90 -0.23 20.56
CA PRO A 240 -12.10 0.62 19.68
C PRO A 240 -10.58 0.41 19.83
N GLN A 241 -10.11 -0.07 20.98
CA GLN A 241 -8.69 -0.36 21.22
C GLN A 241 -8.22 -1.67 20.56
N GLN A 242 -9.13 -2.51 20.05
CA GLN A 242 -8.82 -3.79 19.39
C GLN A 242 -8.71 -3.68 17.86
N ASP A 243 -8.69 -2.46 17.33
CA ASP A 243 -8.55 -2.25 15.89
C ASP A 243 -7.09 -2.47 15.46
N LYS A 244 -6.71 -3.74 15.27
CA LYS A 244 -5.36 -4.16 14.84
C LYS A 244 -4.98 -3.56 13.49
N LEU A 245 -5.95 -3.23 12.64
CA LEU A 245 -5.68 -2.59 11.35
C LEU A 245 -5.29 -1.11 11.52
N LEU A 246 -5.77 -0.44 12.57
CA LEU A 246 -5.56 1.00 12.79
C LEU A 246 -4.55 1.32 13.91
N THR A 247 -4.06 0.28 14.60
CA THR A 247 -3.06 0.38 15.66
C THR A 247 -1.70 -0.18 15.18
N GLY A 248 -0.66 -0.02 16.01
CA GLY A 248 0.69 -0.53 15.69
C GLY A 248 1.30 0.10 14.43
N ASP A 249 1.84 -0.76 13.56
CA ASP A 249 2.61 -0.36 12.36
C ASP A 249 1.75 0.35 11.29
N ASN A 250 0.43 0.15 11.33
CA ASN A 250 -0.52 0.75 10.39
C ASN A 250 -1.03 2.12 10.85
N ARG A 251 -0.76 2.52 12.10
CA ARG A 251 -1.21 3.82 12.64
C ARG A 251 -0.72 4.99 11.78
N LEU A 252 0.49 4.91 11.24
CA LEU A 252 1.04 5.93 10.35
C LEU A 252 0.24 6.08 9.05
N LEU A 253 -0.15 4.95 8.44
CA LEU A 253 -0.98 4.95 7.23
C LEU A 253 -2.38 5.50 7.52
N TRP A 254 -2.93 5.15 8.68
CA TRP A 254 -4.23 5.65 9.11
C TRP A 254 -4.23 7.17 9.32
N MET A 255 -3.23 7.71 10.03
CA MET A 255 -3.09 9.17 10.20
C MET A 255 -3.02 9.89 8.85
N LEU A 256 -2.31 9.31 7.88
CA LEU A 256 -2.22 9.84 6.53
C LEU A 256 -3.57 9.85 5.80
N ILE A 257 -4.39 8.81 5.97
CA ILE A 257 -5.72 8.69 5.38
C ILE A 257 -6.72 9.69 5.97
N GLU A 258 -6.76 9.79 7.30
CA GLU A 258 -7.66 10.70 8.02
C GLU A 258 -7.18 12.17 7.94
N GLY A 259 -5.96 12.40 7.46
CA GLY A 259 -5.35 13.73 7.47
C GLY A 259 -5.09 14.24 8.88
N GLU A 260 -4.86 13.33 9.83
CA GLU A 260 -4.56 13.67 11.22
C GLU A 260 -3.21 14.41 11.27
N PRO A 261 -3.15 15.64 11.81
CA PRO A 261 -1.89 16.36 11.95
C PRO A 261 -0.98 15.63 12.93
N TRP A 262 0.34 15.76 12.75
CA TRP A 262 1.29 15.22 13.72
C TRP A 262 1.03 15.78 15.12
N SER A 263 1.11 14.90 16.12
CA SER A 263 1.12 15.25 17.53
C SER A 263 2.33 14.62 18.24
N PRO A 264 2.79 15.20 19.36
CA PRO A 264 3.82 14.57 20.19
C PRO A 264 3.45 13.15 20.66
N ALA A 265 2.16 12.85 20.86
CA ALA A 265 1.70 11.53 21.29
C ALA A 265 1.90 10.46 20.20
N ASP A 266 1.77 10.85 18.93
CA ASP A 266 1.94 9.96 17.79
C ASP A 266 3.39 9.87 17.30
N HIS A 267 4.32 10.65 17.87
CA HIS A 267 5.70 10.77 17.40
C HIS A 267 6.43 9.43 17.26
N ARG A 268 6.08 8.43 18.06
CA ARG A 268 6.66 7.07 17.98
C ARG A 268 6.45 6.38 16.63
N TYR A 269 5.39 6.73 15.89
CA TYR A 269 5.04 6.09 14.62
C TYR A 269 5.75 6.70 13.40
N TRP A 270 6.48 7.80 13.59
CA TRP A 270 7.05 8.55 12.48
C TRP A 270 8.42 8.01 12.02
N PRO A 271 8.83 8.28 10.76
CA PRO A 271 10.13 7.87 10.25
C PRO A 271 11.30 8.45 11.08
N PRO A 272 12.45 7.74 11.19
CA PRO A 272 13.60 8.20 11.96
C PRO A 272 14.11 9.59 11.57
N ALA A 273 14.14 9.90 10.26
CA ALA A 273 14.58 11.21 9.77
C ALA A 273 13.69 12.35 10.30
N PHE A 274 12.36 12.17 10.26
CA PHE A 274 11.43 13.11 10.86
C PHE A 274 11.64 13.25 12.38
N LYS A 275 11.80 12.12 13.09
CA LYS A 275 12.06 12.13 14.53
C LYS A 275 13.31 12.93 14.89
N ALA A 276 14.40 12.74 14.14
CA ALA A 276 15.65 13.48 14.31
C ALA A 276 15.47 14.98 14.03
N ALA A 277 14.74 15.34 12.96
CA ALA A 277 14.46 16.73 12.62
C ALA A 277 13.64 17.43 13.72
N VAL A 278 12.57 16.80 14.21
CA VAL A 278 11.74 17.31 15.31
C VAL A 278 12.55 17.48 16.58
N ARG A 279 13.34 16.48 16.97
CA ARG A 279 14.21 16.57 18.15
C ARG A 279 15.18 17.74 18.03
N THR A 280 15.80 17.91 16.87
CA THR A 280 16.75 19.01 16.60
C THR A 280 16.06 20.36 16.72
N LEU A 281 14.88 20.53 16.11
CA LEU A 281 14.11 21.77 16.18
C LEU A 281 13.68 22.11 17.61
N LEU A 282 13.17 21.14 18.36
CA LEU A 282 12.74 21.32 19.75
C LEU A 282 13.92 21.62 20.69
N LEU A 283 15.09 21.00 20.47
CA LEU A 283 16.31 21.31 21.22
C LEU A 283 16.82 22.71 20.92
N ALA A 284 16.83 23.11 19.64
CA ALA A 284 17.21 24.45 19.22
C ALA A 284 16.28 25.51 19.82
N HIS A 285 14.97 25.25 19.84
CA HIS A 285 13.96 26.11 20.49
C HIS A 285 14.22 26.26 21.99
N ARG A 286 14.44 25.15 22.71
CA ARG A 286 14.66 25.17 24.17
C ARG A 286 15.96 25.85 24.58
N ARG A 287 17.04 25.72 23.81
CA ARG A 287 18.37 26.27 24.18
C ARG A 287 18.41 27.79 24.25
N GLY A 288 17.57 28.50 23.50
CA GLY A 288 17.50 29.96 23.60
C GLY A 288 16.36 30.47 24.49
N ALA A 289 15.53 29.58 25.06
CA ALA A 289 14.47 30.01 25.97
C ALA A 289 15.11 30.57 27.26
N PRO A 290 14.66 31.75 27.76
CA PRO A 290 15.18 32.30 28.99
C PRO A 290 14.87 31.33 30.14
N VAL A 291 15.92 30.71 30.69
CA VAL A 291 15.80 29.91 31.91
C VAL A 291 15.32 30.88 32.98
N LYS A 292 14.10 30.70 33.50
CA LYS A 292 13.62 31.38 34.70
C LYS A 292 14.54 30.99 35.86
N ARG A 293 15.69 31.65 35.97
CA ARG A 293 16.58 31.50 37.12
C ARG A 293 15.78 31.99 38.31
N GLY A 294 15.45 31.08 39.22
CA GLY A 294 14.84 31.41 40.50
C GLY A 294 15.68 32.50 41.17
N LEU A 295 14.98 33.46 41.78
CA LEU A 295 15.51 34.72 42.31
C LEU A 295 16.53 34.58 43.47
N ASP A 296 16.96 33.37 43.81
CA ASP A 296 17.66 33.09 45.08
C ASP A 296 19.14 32.67 44.94
N ALA A 297 19.75 32.78 43.76
CA ALA A 297 21.18 32.46 43.59
C ALA A 297 22.06 33.72 43.62
N PRO A 298 23.01 33.85 44.57
CA PRO A 298 23.86 35.02 44.67
C PRO A 298 24.84 35.12 43.49
N THR A 299 24.90 36.33 42.98
CA THR A 299 25.73 36.87 41.89
C THR A 299 27.23 36.64 42.09
N ALA A 300 27.84 35.77 41.28
CA ALA A 300 29.23 35.89 40.86
C ALA A 300 29.54 34.96 39.67
N ALA A 301 29.40 35.49 38.44
CA ALA A 301 30.26 35.20 37.27
C ALA A 301 29.61 35.75 35.97
N PRO A 302 29.99 36.96 35.51
CA PRO A 302 29.72 37.44 34.16
C PRO A 302 30.97 37.17 33.29
N ALA A 303 30.85 36.42 32.19
CA ALA A 303 31.69 36.59 30.96
C ALA A 303 31.65 35.45 29.93
N ALA A 304 31.19 34.23 30.22
CA ALA A 304 31.51 33.09 29.34
C ALA A 304 30.35 32.47 28.54
N ALA A 305 29.16 33.05 28.53
CA ALA A 305 28.08 32.54 27.67
C ALA A 305 27.06 33.63 27.34
N GLU A 306 27.40 34.51 26.39
CA GLU A 306 26.41 34.84 25.36
C GLU A 306 26.04 33.51 24.68
N LEU A 307 25.18 32.72 25.34
CA LEU A 307 24.46 31.64 24.70
C LEU A 307 23.68 32.31 23.59
N GLN A 308 24.24 32.28 22.38
CA GLN A 308 23.64 32.84 21.18
C GLN A 308 22.20 32.35 21.14
N ALA A 309 21.28 33.26 21.45
CA ALA A 309 19.87 32.96 21.44
C ALA A 309 19.58 32.44 20.03
N THR A 310 19.16 31.19 19.94
CA THR A 310 18.81 30.61 18.64
C THR A 310 17.67 31.46 18.07
N PRO A 311 17.65 31.72 16.75
CA PRO A 311 16.60 32.55 16.13
C PRO A 311 15.19 31.99 16.34
N LEU A 312 15.08 30.72 16.76
CA LEU A 312 13.82 30.05 17.08
C LEU A 312 13.32 30.34 18.49
N SER A 313 14.17 30.74 19.43
CA SER A 313 13.80 30.94 20.83
C SER A 313 12.71 31.96 21.14
N PRO A 314 12.54 33.08 20.40
CA PRO A 314 11.44 34.01 20.68
C PRO A 314 10.07 33.48 20.19
N LEU A 315 10.04 32.40 19.40
CA LEU A 315 8.80 31.86 18.86
C LEU A 315 7.99 31.15 19.96
N PRO A 316 6.65 31.34 20.02
CA PRO A 316 5.79 30.57 20.91
C PRO A 316 5.95 29.06 20.67
N HIS A 317 5.97 28.27 21.73
CA HIS A 317 6.12 26.81 21.61
C HIS A 317 5.02 26.19 20.74
N THR A 318 3.79 26.69 20.85
CA THR A 318 2.65 26.28 20.01
C THR A 318 2.87 26.53 18.52
N PHE A 319 3.55 27.63 18.17
CA PHE A 319 3.91 27.92 16.77
C PHE A 319 4.93 26.91 16.24
N VAL A 320 5.96 26.58 17.04
CA VAL A 320 6.95 25.56 16.65
C VAL A 320 6.28 24.20 16.43
N LEU A 321 5.35 23.79 17.31
CA LEU A 321 4.59 22.56 17.12
C LEU A 321 3.72 22.59 15.86
N ALA A 322 3.10 23.73 15.55
CA ALA A 322 2.32 23.89 14.32
C ALA A 322 3.20 23.78 13.06
N VAL A 323 4.41 24.35 13.08
CA VAL A 323 5.38 24.21 11.98
C VAL A 323 5.81 22.74 11.81
N ILE A 324 6.07 22.02 12.90
CA ILE A 324 6.38 20.59 12.84
C ILE A 324 5.21 19.82 12.24
N ALA A 325 3.98 20.10 12.69
CA ALA A 325 2.78 19.44 12.19
C ALA A 325 2.56 19.69 10.69
N ALA A 326 2.82 20.90 10.20
CA ALA A 326 2.76 21.22 8.78
C ALA A 326 3.88 20.54 7.97
N ALA A 327 5.10 20.47 8.50
CA ALA A 327 6.23 19.83 7.84
C ALA A 327 6.11 18.30 7.78
N ALA A 328 5.23 17.72 8.60
CA ALA A 328 5.02 16.28 8.69
C ALA A 328 4.56 15.67 7.34
N PHE A 329 3.90 16.44 6.48
CA PHE A 329 3.45 15.97 5.16
C PHE A 329 4.12 16.74 4.00
N PRO A 330 4.44 16.08 2.87
CA PRO A 330 4.13 14.69 2.57
C PRO A 330 5.12 13.73 3.23
N LEU A 331 4.58 12.65 3.79
CA LEU A 331 5.31 11.65 4.57
C LEU A 331 6.49 11.00 3.84
N ASN A 332 6.38 10.77 2.52
CA ASN A 332 7.44 10.22 1.69
C ASN A 332 8.73 11.07 1.69
N ALA A 333 8.66 12.37 1.98
CA ALA A 333 9.85 13.22 2.08
C ALA A 333 10.76 12.85 3.26
N TRP A 334 10.24 12.08 4.22
CA TRP A 334 10.96 11.65 5.42
C TRP A 334 11.56 10.24 5.32
N PHE A 335 11.50 9.64 4.13
CA PHE A 335 12.16 8.39 3.80
C PHE A 335 13.28 8.66 2.79
N ASP A 336 14.51 8.81 3.28
CA ASP A 336 15.73 8.81 2.47
C ASP A 336 16.40 7.43 2.47
N ALA A 337 17.38 7.20 1.58
CA ALA A 337 18.06 5.92 1.47
C ALA A 337 18.68 5.42 2.80
N ALA A 338 19.22 6.35 3.60
CA ALA A 338 19.82 6.03 4.89
C ALA A 338 18.77 5.60 5.92
N SER A 339 17.68 6.36 6.04
CA SER A 339 16.55 6.02 6.91
C SER A 339 15.89 4.72 6.48
N MET A 340 15.87 4.40 5.18
CA MET A 340 15.36 3.14 4.66
C MET A 340 16.21 1.95 5.10
N GLU A 341 17.54 2.07 5.09
CA GLU A 341 18.44 1.04 5.59
C GLU A 341 18.30 0.85 7.12
N ASP A 342 18.30 1.96 7.87
CA ASP A 342 18.11 1.93 9.33
C ASP A 342 16.77 1.29 9.72
N TRP A 343 15.72 1.59 8.95
CA TRP A 343 14.39 1.09 9.24
C TRP A 343 14.24 -0.38 8.86
N ARG A 344 14.82 -0.82 7.72
CA ARG A 344 14.93 -2.23 7.37
C ARG A 344 15.71 -3.01 8.42
N ALA A 345 16.79 -2.44 8.96
CA ALA A 345 17.53 -3.06 10.05
C ALA A 345 16.67 -3.18 11.31
N ALA A 346 15.93 -2.13 11.70
CA ALA A 346 15.04 -2.17 12.86
C ALA A 346 13.87 -3.17 12.70
N GLU A 347 13.27 -3.26 11.51
CA GLU A 347 12.24 -4.26 11.19
C GLU A 347 12.81 -5.68 11.17
N PHE A 348 13.99 -5.89 10.56
CA PHE A 348 14.67 -7.18 10.54
C PHE A 348 14.90 -7.74 11.94
N TRP A 349 15.33 -6.89 12.88
CA TRP A 349 15.50 -7.30 14.28
C TRP A 349 14.17 -7.63 14.96
N HIS A 350 13.10 -6.88 14.68
CA HIS A 350 11.76 -7.21 15.17
C HIS A 350 11.21 -8.52 14.61
N GLU A 351 11.51 -8.85 13.34
CA GLU A 351 11.14 -10.13 12.71
C GLU A 351 11.96 -11.29 13.29
N MET A 352 13.26 -11.10 13.55
CA MET A 352 14.10 -12.10 14.22
C MET A 352 13.63 -12.39 15.65
N ASP A 353 13.22 -11.37 16.41
CA ASP A 353 12.62 -11.57 17.74
C ASP A 353 11.31 -12.38 17.66
N PHE A 354 10.48 -12.14 16.64
CA PHE A 354 9.25 -12.92 16.42
C PHE A 354 9.53 -14.37 16.00
N ALA A 355 10.52 -14.59 15.12
CA ALA A 355 10.95 -15.93 14.73
C ALA A 355 11.58 -16.70 15.90
N ALA A 356 12.36 -16.02 16.75
CA ALA A 356 12.91 -16.59 17.97
C ALA A 356 11.81 -16.96 18.99
N TRP A 357 10.70 -16.23 19.04
CA TRP A 357 9.53 -16.58 19.87
C TRP A 357 8.67 -17.69 19.28
N GLY A 358 8.58 -17.80 17.95
CA GLY A 358 7.79 -18.83 17.26
C GLY A 358 8.45 -20.22 17.22
N PHE A 359 9.77 -20.28 17.05
CA PHE A 359 10.50 -21.55 17.03
C PHE A 359 10.75 -22.15 18.42
N THR A 360 10.81 -21.32 19.47
CA THR A 360 11.09 -21.83 20.82
C THR A 360 9.89 -22.48 21.49
N GLN A 361 8.64 -22.10 21.18
CA GLN A 361 7.47 -22.81 21.72
C GLN A 361 7.25 -24.18 21.08
N GLN A 362 7.48 -24.32 19.77
CA GLN A 362 7.34 -25.60 19.08
C GLN A 362 8.51 -26.55 19.45
N ALA A 363 9.74 -26.03 19.58
CA ALA A 363 10.88 -26.81 20.05
C ALA A 363 10.82 -27.15 21.54
N ALA A 364 10.24 -26.30 22.39
CA ALA A 364 10.02 -26.61 23.80
C ALA A 364 8.91 -27.64 24.01
N GLN A 365 7.84 -27.62 23.20
CA GLN A 365 6.83 -28.69 23.19
C GLN A 365 7.41 -30.01 22.68
N GLU A 366 8.23 -30.00 21.62
CA GLU A 366 8.88 -31.21 21.12
C GLU A 366 9.94 -31.77 22.08
N LEU A 367 10.56 -30.94 22.93
CA LEU A 367 11.49 -31.37 23.99
C LEU A 367 10.80 -31.88 25.25
N ASP A 368 9.64 -31.33 25.64
CA ASP A 368 8.83 -31.86 26.75
C ASP A 368 8.16 -33.20 26.34
N GLU A 369 7.71 -33.34 25.09
CA GLU A 369 7.14 -34.61 24.59
C GLU A 369 8.21 -35.72 24.39
N GLN A 370 9.49 -35.34 24.24
CA GLN A 370 10.61 -36.29 24.21
C GLN A 370 11.23 -36.57 25.58
N ALA A 371 10.85 -35.82 26.63
CA ALA A 371 11.31 -36.06 28.01
C ALA A 371 10.43 -37.06 28.79
N ASP A 372 9.23 -37.37 28.27
CA ASP A 372 8.26 -38.32 28.84
C ASP A 372 8.17 -39.67 28.07
N LEU A 373 9.13 -39.95 27.17
CA LEU A 373 9.37 -41.26 26.53
C LEU A 373 10.76 -41.78 26.90
#